data_AF-A0A0M7ARB8-F1
#
_entry.id   AF-A0A0M7ARB8-F1
#
_cell.length_a   1.000
_cell.length_b   1.000
_cell.length_c   1.000
_cell.angle_alpha   90.00
_cell.angle_beta   90.00
_cell.angle_gamma   90.00
#
_symmetry.space_group_name_H-M   'P 1'
#
loop_
_entity.id
_entity.type
_entity.pdbx_description
1 polymer ?
#
loop_
_entity_poly.entity_id
_entity_poly.type
_entity_poly.pdbx_seq_one_letter_code
_entity_poly.pdbx_strand_id
1 'polypeptide(L)'
;MKRLFIAACFSICLAGPVSAELARTDYGDWSVRCDEKTYCIAETQGKSSNDEAFKLKLERGAKPGSDVFVTLRPTTKLDVGMRARIEIESLEEDNYGYFGKAAKIYTGNEMTFGGEADRDLIEKLRRGVSARVEIDYGGSIGTLIYRVRLSGLTHALLKMDEQQGRIGRLDAVVAWGGVPADRATAIAPAATMPPPAPKEPETAAAPPPPNDVATPVMPSQDASSGPRGLVYTVEELPESVQMMGYRALNCELAETLPAYGAQYFAEGDVETWIVPCTAADANVPYYMAVHIPFNPSLDEWKEFETPPDFNQPNHALVNNLFYDPDTGQVTGTTYYSANLDCGAFERHEVMAESGDYELVEYLEKSSCDGVFGAPEGWPLSWTIDEMGG
;
A
#
# COMPACT_ATOMS: atom_id res chain seq x y z
N MET A 1 -75.81 -5.03 52.33
CA MET A 1 -74.99 -5.85 51.42
C MET A 1 -74.89 -5.12 50.08
N LYS A 2 -73.78 -4.42 49.82
CA LYS A 2 -73.54 -3.68 48.56
C LYS A 2 -72.61 -4.53 47.69
N ARG A 3 -73.03 -4.90 46.48
CA ARG A 3 -72.17 -5.50 45.46
C ARG A 3 -71.64 -4.38 44.56
N LEU A 4 -70.33 -4.12 44.64
CA LEU A 4 -69.57 -3.35 43.67
C LEU A 4 -69.29 -4.25 42.44
N PHE A 5 -69.58 -3.77 41.24
CA PHE A 5 -69.00 -4.28 40.00
C PHE A 5 -67.85 -3.33 39.61
N ILE A 6 -66.63 -3.86 39.57
CA ILE A 6 -65.42 -3.17 39.09
C ILE A 6 -65.29 -3.52 37.59
N ALA A 7 -65.37 -2.50 36.74
CA ALA A 7 -65.02 -2.60 35.32
C ALA A 7 -63.51 -2.32 35.18
N ALA A 8 -62.74 -3.32 34.75
CA ALA A 8 -61.32 -3.19 34.46
C ALA A 8 -61.13 -2.73 33.01
N CYS A 9 -60.68 -1.48 32.82
CA CYS A 9 -60.16 -0.99 31.55
C CYS A 9 -58.77 -1.61 31.30
N PHE A 10 -58.67 -2.48 30.29
CA PHE A 10 -57.40 -2.92 29.74
C PHE A 10 -56.85 -1.82 28.80
N SER A 11 -55.88 -1.04 29.27
CA SER A 11 -55.05 -0.19 28.41
C SER A 11 -54.02 -1.06 27.71
N ILE A 12 -54.21 -1.28 26.40
CA ILE A 12 -53.20 -1.89 25.52
C ILE A 12 -52.23 -0.79 25.10
N CYS A 13 -51.04 -0.77 25.70
CA CYS A 13 -49.92 0.04 25.23
C CYS A 13 -49.39 -0.58 23.92
N LEU A 14 -49.66 0.09 22.80
CA LEU A 14 -48.98 -0.15 21.52
C LEU A 14 -47.54 0.38 21.63
N ALA A 15 -46.60 -0.52 21.95
CA ALA A 15 -45.18 -0.25 21.75
C ALA A 15 -44.88 -0.36 20.25
N GLY A 16 -44.65 0.77 19.59
CA GLY A 16 -44.10 0.78 18.23
C GLY A 16 -42.66 0.25 18.22
N PRO A 17 -42.16 -0.29 17.09
CA PRO A 17 -40.77 -0.68 16.97
C PRO A 17 -39.89 0.59 17.01
N VAL A 18 -39.17 0.75 18.11
CA VAL A 18 -38.03 1.67 18.16
C VAL A 18 -36.91 1.03 17.35
N SER A 19 -36.63 1.54 16.16
CA SER A 19 -35.36 1.27 15.49
C SER A 19 -34.26 1.75 16.43
N ALA A 20 -33.48 0.82 16.99
CA ALA A 20 -32.33 1.13 17.82
C ALA A 20 -31.28 1.83 16.96
N GLU A 21 -31.25 3.16 16.99
CA GLU A 21 -30.13 3.94 16.50
C GLU A 21 -28.93 3.63 17.39
N LEU A 22 -27.85 3.08 16.80
CA LEU A 22 -26.65 2.67 17.52
C LEU A 22 -26.17 3.80 18.44
N ALA A 23 -25.85 3.46 19.69
CA ALA A 23 -25.37 4.44 20.66
C ALA A 23 -24.10 5.12 20.14
N ARG A 24 -24.25 6.40 19.77
CA ARG A 24 -23.16 7.25 19.31
C ARG A 24 -22.47 7.88 20.51
N THR A 25 -21.16 7.74 20.58
CA THR A 25 -20.32 8.41 21.59
C THR A 25 -19.41 9.40 20.89
N ASP A 26 -19.37 10.65 21.34
CA ASP A 26 -18.55 11.70 20.74
C ASP A 26 -17.26 11.92 21.55
N TYR A 27 -16.15 12.09 20.84
CA TYR A 27 -14.82 12.39 21.36
C TYR A 27 -14.22 13.50 20.51
N GLY A 28 -14.22 14.74 21.01
CA GLY A 28 -13.74 15.89 20.23
C GLY A 28 -14.53 16.06 18.93
N ASP A 29 -13.84 16.00 17.80
CA ASP A 29 -14.44 16.09 16.45
C ASP A 29 -14.88 14.73 15.90
N TRP A 30 -14.62 13.65 16.63
CA TRP A 30 -14.91 12.28 16.22
C TRP A 30 -16.14 11.74 16.94
N SER A 31 -16.84 10.86 16.26
CA SER A 31 -17.93 10.08 16.84
C SER A 31 -17.75 8.63 16.54
N VAL A 32 -17.97 7.76 17.52
CA VAL A 32 -17.88 6.32 17.37
C VAL A 32 -19.24 5.68 17.60
N ARG A 33 -19.57 4.73 16.73
CA ARG A 33 -20.71 3.85 16.86
C ARG A 33 -20.24 2.42 16.62
N CYS A 34 -20.67 1.51 17.48
CA CYS A 34 -20.44 0.08 17.30
C CYS A 34 -21.80 -0.61 17.25
N ASP A 35 -21.93 -1.60 16.38
CA ASP A 35 -23.04 -2.53 16.45
C ASP A 35 -22.79 -3.58 17.55
N GLU A 36 -23.86 -4.16 18.10
CA GLU A 36 -23.75 -5.15 19.18
C GLU A 36 -23.19 -6.51 18.70
N LYS A 37 -22.80 -6.66 17.42
CA LYS A 37 -22.58 -7.98 16.83
C LYS A 37 -21.26 -8.18 16.08
N THR A 38 -20.62 -7.18 15.49
CA THR A 38 -19.47 -7.41 14.59
C THR A 38 -18.66 -6.19 14.14
N TYR A 39 -19.12 -4.94 14.28
CA TYR A 39 -18.55 -3.81 13.52
C TYR A 39 -18.55 -2.49 14.28
N CYS A 40 -17.47 -1.71 14.13
CA CYS A 40 -17.35 -0.37 14.70
C CYS A 40 -16.96 0.63 13.61
N ILE A 41 -17.53 1.84 13.71
CA ILE A 41 -17.27 2.98 12.82
C ILE A 41 -16.95 4.18 13.69
N ALA A 42 -15.76 4.75 13.52
CA ALA A 42 -15.43 6.10 13.97
C ALA A 42 -15.53 7.05 12.77
N GLU A 43 -16.22 8.18 12.89
CA GLU A 43 -16.38 9.15 11.81
C GLU A 43 -16.20 10.58 12.29
N THR A 44 -15.64 11.42 11.42
CA THR A 44 -15.56 12.88 11.57
C THR A 44 -16.07 13.58 10.31
N GLN A 45 -16.38 14.86 10.43
CA GLN A 45 -16.84 15.71 9.34
C GLN A 45 -15.77 16.73 8.99
N GLY A 46 -15.64 16.98 7.69
CA GLY A 46 -14.78 18.01 7.13
C GLY A 46 -15.52 18.84 6.09
N LYS A 47 -14.78 19.81 5.57
CA LYS A 47 -15.20 20.63 4.45
C LYS A 47 -14.13 20.65 3.38
N SER A 48 -14.55 20.77 2.13
CA SER A 48 -13.66 21.01 1.00
C SER A 48 -13.29 22.49 0.84
N SER A 49 -12.41 22.74 -0.13
CA SER A 49 -12.11 24.06 -0.69
C SER A 49 -13.32 24.77 -1.33
N ASN A 50 -14.38 24.03 -1.69
CA ASN A 50 -15.64 24.58 -2.22
C ASN A 50 -16.81 24.48 -1.21
N ASP A 51 -16.51 24.34 0.08
CA ASP A 51 -17.49 24.22 1.19
C ASP A 51 -18.42 22.99 1.15
N GLU A 52 -18.16 22.00 0.30
CA GLU A 52 -18.92 20.75 0.31
C GLU A 52 -18.64 19.92 1.56
N ALA A 53 -19.66 19.18 2.01
CA ALA A 53 -19.52 18.29 3.15
C ALA A 53 -18.67 17.07 2.78
N PHE A 54 -17.78 16.71 3.71
CA PHE A 54 -16.92 15.54 3.61
C PHE A 54 -17.01 14.74 4.89
N LYS A 55 -16.93 13.41 4.77
CA LYS A 55 -16.76 12.54 5.93
C LYS A 55 -15.53 11.67 5.76
N LEU A 56 -14.73 11.61 6.81
CA LEU A 56 -13.68 10.62 6.98
C LEU A 56 -14.18 9.60 7.99
N LYS A 57 -14.06 8.31 7.67
CA LYS A 57 -14.40 7.22 8.58
C LYS A 57 -13.24 6.27 8.78
N LEU A 58 -13.17 5.68 9.96
CA LEU A 58 -12.37 4.52 10.26
C LEU A 58 -13.30 3.38 10.65
N GLU A 59 -13.24 2.27 9.93
CA GLU A 59 -14.19 1.18 10.07
C GLU A 59 -13.47 -0.14 10.31
N ARG A 60 -14.02 -0.97 11.21
CA ARG A 60 -13.34 -2.20 11.65
C ARG A 60 -14.29 -3.32 12.04
N GLY A 61 -14.01 -4.52 11.56
CA GLY A 61 -14.65 -5.77 12.01
C GLY A 61 -14.16 -6.28 13.38
N ALA A 62 -14.98 -7.11 14.03
CA ALA A 62 -14.70 -7.71 15.33
C ALA A 62 -13.93 -9.04 15.27
N LYS A 63 -13.70 -9.62 14.08
CA LYS A 63 -12.95 -10.89 13.95
C LYS A 63 -11.49 -10.69 14.40
N PRO A 64 -10.85 -11.66 15.07
CA PRO A 64 -9.42 -11.64 15.33
C PRO A 64 -8.60 -11.19 14.12
N GLY A 65 -7.72 -10.21 14.30
CA GLY A 65 -6.86 -9.70 13.22
C GLY A 65 -7.58 -8.90 12.13
N SER A 66 -8.83 -8.46 12.33
CA SER A 66 -9.51 -7.60 11.34
C SER A 66 -8.77 -6.28 11.15
N ASP A 67 -8.54 -5.92 9.89
CA ASP A 67 -7.98 -4.64 9.47
C ASP A 67 -8.91 -3.46 9.79
N VAL A 68 -8.29 -2.28 9.90
CA VAL A 68 -8.99 -0.99 10.00
C VAL A 68 -8.93 -0.35 8.61
N PHE A 69 -10.09 0.06 8.11
CA PHE A 69 -10.21 0.73 6.83
C PHE A 69 -10.42 2.23 7.05
N VAL A 70 -9.73 3.07 6.29
CA VAL A 70 -9.93 4.52 6.24
C VAL A 70 -10.79 4.86 5.02
N THR A 71 -12.02 5.30 5.26
CA THR A 71 -13.02 5.54 4.22
C THR A 71 -13.22 7.04 4.00
N LEU A 72 -13.04 7.49 2.76
CA LEU A 72 -13.36 8.84 2.32
C LEU A 72 -14.76 8.89 1.72
N ARG A 73 -15.55 9.89 2.11
CA ARG A 73 -16.90 10.12 1.58
C ARG A 73 -17.13 11.60 1.26
N PRO A 74 -16.73 12.05 0.06
CA PRO A 74 -17.07 13.37 -0.45
C PRO A 74 -18.52 13.44 -0.91
N THR A 75 -19.02 14.67 -1.08
CA THR A 75 -20.35 14.91 -1.69
C THR A 75 -20.24 14.84 -3.21
N THR A 76 -19.15 15.34 -3.79
CA THR A 76 -18.85 15.20 -5.22
C THR A 76 -18.67 13.72 -5.56
N LYS A 77 -19.27 13.30 -6.67
CA LYS A 77 -19.31 11.90 -7.08
C LYS A 77 -17.90 11.39 -7.41
N LEU A 78 -17.56 10.24 -6.82
CA LEU A 78 -16.35 9.48 -7.11
C LEU A 78 -16.61 8.51 -8.27
N ASP A 79 -15.59 8.29 -9.08
CA ASP A 79 -15.53 7.24 -10.09
C ASP A 79 -14.29 6.35 -9.87
N VAL A 80 -14.35 5.12 -10.40
CA VAL A 80 -13.24 4.17 -10.31
C VAL A 80 -12.02 4.76 -11.02
N GLY A 81 -10.85 4.63 -10.38
CA GLY A 81 -9.58 5.12 -10.90
C GLY A 81 -9.19 6.53 -10.45
N MET A 82 -10.08 7.25 -9.75
CA MET A 82 -9.74 8.54 -9.14
C MET A 82 -8.63 8.41 -8.10
N ARG A 83 -7.77 9.42 -8.03
CA ARG A 83 -6.63 9.46 -7.11
C ARG A 83 -6.97 10.31 -5.90
N ALA A 84 -6.61 9.81 -4.72
CA ALA A 84 -6.77 10.52 -3.47
C ALA A 84 -5.47 10.53 -2.66
N ARG A 85 -5.19 11.69 -2.05
CA ARG A 85 -4.11 11.92 -1.09
C ARG A 85 -4.72 12.01 0.29
N ILE A 86 -4.01 11.50 1.29
CA ILE A 86 -4.21 11.90 2.67
C ILE A 86 -2.87 12.42 3.17
N GLU A 87 -2.78 13.73 3.40
CA GLU A 87 -1.67 14.34 4.09
C GLU A 87 -2.05 14.58 5.56
N ILE A 88 -1.20 14.12 6.47
CA ILE A 88 -1.42 14.19 7.90
C ILE A 88 -0.43 15.19 8.49
N GLU A 89 -0.97 16.24 9.08
CA GLU A 89 -0.18 17.26 9.78
C GLU A 89 0.23 16.73 11.16
N SER A 90 1.53 16.71 11.42
CA SER A 90 2.12 16.34 12.71
C SER A 90 2.71 17.58 13.40
N LEU A 91 2.72 17.59 14.73
CA LEU A 91 3.39 18.64 15.51
C LEU A 91 4.85 18.31 15.83
N GLU A 92 5.23 17.04 15.69
CA GLU A 92 6.52 16.51 16.18
C GLU A 92 7.44 16.03 15.04
N GLU A 93 6.89 15.83 13.83
CA GLU A 93 7.59 15.28 12.66
C GLU A 93 7.09 15.99 11.38
N ASP A 94 7.72 15.71 10.24
CA ASP A 94 7.24 16.18 8.92
C ASP A 94 5.85 15.60 8.59
N ASN A 95 5.14 16.28 7.68
CA ASN A 95 3.81 15.83 7.25
C ASN A 95 3.91 14.48 6.51
N TYR A 96 3.00 13.56 6.81
CA TYR A 96 2.96 12.26 6.15
C TYR A 96 1.96 12.27 5.00
N GLY A 97 2.39 11.87 3.81
CA GLY A 97 1.53 11.65 2.65
C GLY A 97 1.18 10.18 2.48
N TYR A 98 -0.07 9.91 2.10
CA TYR A 98 -0.55 8.60 1.68
C TYR A 98 -1.34 8.71 0.38
N PHE A 99 -1.14 7.74 -0.50
CA PHE A 99 -1.76 7.69 -1.82
C PHE A 99 -2.69 6.51 -1.96
N GLY A 100 -3.79 6.73 -2.67
CA GLY A 100 -4.71 5.67 -3.02
C GLY A 100 -5.42 5.96 -4.32
N LYS A 101 -5.66 4.90 -5.08
CA LYS A 101 -6.53 4.91 -6.25
C LYS A 101 -7.86 4.27 -5.85
N ALA A 102 -8.96 4.88 -6.24
CA ALA A 102 -10.29 4.35 -6.00
C ALA A 102 -10.52 3.09 -6.86
N ALA A 103 -10.06 1.93 -6.40
CA ALA A 103 -10.25 0.64 -7.09
C ALA A 103 -11.73 0.25 -7.16
N LYS A 104 -12.52 0.66 -6.16
CA LYS A 104 -13.95 0.42 -6.07
C LYS A 104 -14.64 1.59 -5.38
N ILE A 105 -15.82 1.96 -5.90
CA ILE A 105 -16.72 2.91 -5.24
C ILE A 105 -17.83 2.13 -4.54
N TYR A 106 -17.91 2.27 -3.22
CA TYR A 106 -18.94 1.63 -2.40
C TYR A 106 -20.22 2.46 -2.36
N THR A 107 -21.31 1.79 -1.97
CA THR A 107 -22.62 2.43 -1.80
C THR A 107 -22.53 3.63 -0.87
N GLY A 108 -22.99 4.79 -1.33
CA GLY A 108 -22.92 6.03 -0.56
C GLY A 108 -21.78 6.99 -0.97
N ASN A 109 -21.11 6.71 -2.09
CA ASN A 109 -20.02 7.50 -2.65
C ASN A 109 -18.75 7.43 -1.79
N GLU A 110 -18.32 6.19 -1.53
CA GLU A 110 -17.26 5.90 -0.56
C GLU A 110 -16.09 5.21 -1.25
N MET A 111 -14.88 5.66 -0.96
CA MET A 111 -13.63 4.97 -1.32
C MET A 111 -12.87 4.64 -0.04
N THR A 112 -12.25 3.47 0.00
CA THR A 112 -11.56 2.94 1.19
C THR A 112 -10.08 2.76 0.91
N PHE A 113 -9.25 3.23 1.83
CA PHE A 113 -7.89 2.79 2.05
C PHE A 113 -7.95 1.67 3.10
N GLY A 114 -7.19 0.60 2.97
CA GLY A 114 -7.11 -0.43 4.01
C GLY A 114 -6.51 -1.74 3.53
N GLY A 115 -5.91 -2.44 4.50
CA GLY A 115 -5.18 -3.70 4.35
C GLY A 115 -4.01 -3.72 5.34
N GLU A 116 -3.24 -4.81 5.38
CA GLU A 116 -2.04 -4.91 6.23
C GLU A 116 -1.03 -3.79 5.93
N ALA A 117 -0.98 -3.31 4.69
CA ALA A 117 -0.15 -2.21 4.20
C ALA A 117 -0.51 -0.83 4.78
N ASP A 118 -1.72 -0.65 5.34
CA ASP A 118 -2.20 0.66 5.81
C ASP A 118 -2.09 0.83 7.34
N ARG A 119 -1.35 -0.07 8.00
CA ARG A 119 -1.09 0.03 9.46
C ARG A 119 -0.37 1.33 9.83
N ASP A 120 0.56 1.75 8.99
CA ASP A 120 1.31 3.00 9.16
C ASP A 120 0.39 4.23 9.04
N LEU A 121 -0.52 4.26 8.05
CA LEU A 121 -1.54 5.31 7.91
C LEU A 121 -2.37 5.48 9.19
N ILE A 122 -2.82 4.39 9.79
CA ILE A 122 -3.57 4.42 11.05
C ILE A 122 -2.71 4.96 12.20
N GLU A 123 -1.44 4.56 12.28
CA GLU A 123 -0.53 5.09 13.30
C GLU A 123 -0.33 6.60 13.13
N LYS A 124 -0.06 7.08 11.92
CA LYS A 124 0.13 8.50 11.65
C LYS A 124 -1.15 9.30 11.91
N LEU A 125 -2.32 8.79 11.56
CA LEU A 125 -3.61 9.42 11.89
C LEU A 125 -3.79 9.58 13.40
N ARG A 126 -3.31 8.64 14.23
CA ARG A 126 -3.40 8.73 15.70
C ARG A 126 -2.51 9.82 16.29
N ARG A 127 -1.39 10.11 15.64
CA ARG A 127 -0.39 11.10 16.10
C ARG A 127 -0.64 12.48 15.50
N GLY A 128 -1.30 12.55 14.35
CA GLY A 128 -1.59 13.79 13.66
C GLY A 128 -2.63 14.68 14.35
N VAL A 129 -2.62 15.96 13.99
CA VAL A 129 -3.57 16.97 14.49
C VAL A 129 -4.67 17.28 13.47
N SER A 130 -4.35 17.27 12.19
CA SER A 130 -5.27 17.50 11.09
C SER A 130 -4.94 16.59 9.92
N ALA A 131 -5.94 16.26 9.09
CA ALA A 131 -5.69 15.60 7.82
C ALA A 131 -6.25 16.45 6.68
N ARG A 132 -5.42 16.64 5.66
CA ARG A 132 -5.73 17.27 4.39
C ARG A 132 -5.89 16.16 3.35
N VAL A 133 -7.10 15.96 2.88
CA VAL A 133 -7.42 14.94 1.87
C VAL A 133 -7.57 15.64 0.52
N GLU A 134 -6.81 15.23 -0.48
CA GLU A 134 -6.91 15.79 -1.82
C GLU A 134 -7.48 14.74 -2.76
N ILE A 135 -8.50 15.07 -3.53
CA ILE A 135 -9.09 14.14 -4.51
C ILE A 135 -9.07 14.84 -5.87
N ASP A 136 -8.43 14.20 -6.85
CA ASP A 136 -8.44 14.66 -8.23
C ASP A 136 -9.66 14.08 -8.96
N TYR A 137 -10.62 14.95 -9.26
CA TYR A 137 -11.82 14.60 -10.03
C TYR A 137 -11.63 14.77 -11.54
N GLY A 138 -10.51 15.38 -11.96
CA GLY A 138 -10.25 15.74 -13.35
C GLY A 138 -11.25 16.75 -13.94
N GLY A 139 -11.10 17.00 -15.24
CA GLY A 139 -12.01 17.83 -16.03
C GLY A 139 -12.17 19.25 -15.49
N SER A 140 -13.42 19.75 -15.44
CA SER A 140 -13.74 21.10 -14.98
C SER A 140 -13.83 21.25 -13.46
N ILE A 141 -13.85 20.13 -12.72
CA ILE A 141 -13.90 20.14 -11.24
C ILE A 141 -12.47 20.29 -10.69
N GLY A 142 -11.51 19.61 -11.30
CA GLY A 142 -10.12 19.59 -10.86
C GLY A 142 -9.96 18.94 -9.48
N THR A 143 -8.95 19.37 -8.74
CA THR A 143 -8.64 18.83 -7.41
C THR A 143 -9.42 19.55 -6.32
N LEU A 144 -10.15 18.79 -5.49
CA LEU A 144 -10.76 19.32 -4.26
C LEU A 144 -9.92 18.92 -3.04
N ILE A 145 -9.76 19.88 -2.13
CA ILE A 145 -8.97 19.71 -0.91
C ILE A 145 -9.92 19.73 0.28
N TYR A 146 -10.02 18.63 1.01
CA TYR A 146 -10.83 18.47 2.21
C TYR A 146 -9.95 18.57 3.44
N ARG A 147 -10.47 19.21 4.49
CA ARG A 147 -9.77 19.31 5.78
C ARG A 147 -10.64 18.72 6.88
N VAL A 148 -10.03 17.85 7.68
CA VAL A 148 -10.64 17.25 8.89
C VAL A 148 -9.70 17.42 10.07
N ARG A 149 -10.28 17.54 11.27
CA ARG A 149 -9.52 17.58 12.52
C ARG A 149 -9.40 16.16 13.09
N LEU A 150 -8.24 15.81 13.61
CA LEU A 150 -7.98 14.50 14.21
C LEU A 150 -8.17 14.50 15.73
N SER A 151 -8.59 15.64 16.30
CA SER A 151 -8.86 15.79 17.74
C SER A 151 -9.95 14.82 18.22
N GLY A 152 -9.54 13.87 19.06
CA GLY A 152 -10.42 12.85 19.63
C GLY A 152 -10.41 11.50 18.90
N LEU A 153 -9.68 11.37 17.79
CA LEU A 153 -9.55 10.10 17.06
C LEU A 153 -9.01 8.97 17.95
N THR A 154 -7.93 9.21 18.68
CA THR A 154 -7.32 8.19 19.57
C THR A 154 -8.30 7.68 20.63
N HIS A 155 -9.18 8.54 21.14
CA HIS A 155 -10.21 8.14 22.11
C HIS A 155 -11.34 7.35 21.44
N ALA A 156 -11.75 7.74 20.23
CA ALA A 156 -12.72 6.99 19.44
C ALA A 156 -12.21 5.57 19.11
N LEU A 157 -10.95 5.44 18.68
CA LEU A 157 -10.31 4.15 18.40
C LEU A 157 -10.12 3.30 19.66
N LEU A 158 -9.77 3.92 20.80
CA LEU A 158 -9.73 3.23 22.09
C LEU A 158 -11.11 2.67 22.47
N LYS A 159 -12.18 3.42 22.20
CA LYS A 159 -13.55 2.93 22.43
C LYS A 159 -13.88 1.73 21.54
N MET A 160 -13.40 1.71 20.29
CA MET A 160 -13.53 0.55 19.41
C MET A 160 -12.82 -0.68 19.99
N ASP A 161 -11.58 -0.51 20.46
CA ASP A 161 -10.83 -1.59 21.14
C ASP A 161 -11.56 -2.09 22.39
N GLU A 162 -12.15 -1.19 23.20
CA GLU A 162 -12.94 -1.56 24.38
C GLU A 162 -14.17 -2.37 23.99
N GLN A 163 -14.98 -1.90 23.03
CA GLN A 163 -16.21 -2.58 22.60
C GLN A 163 -15.93 -3.95 21.98
N GLN A 164 -14.79 -4.11 21.33
CA GLN A 164 -14.39 -5.36 20.68
C GLN A 164 -13.55 -6.27 21.60
N GLY A 165 -13.32 -5.87 22.86
CA GLY A 165 -12.56 -6.65 23.84
C GLY A 165 -11.08 -6.83 23.48
N ARG A 166 -10.48 -5.82 22.83
CA ARG A 166 -9.11 -5.83 22.30
C ARG A 166 -8.07 -5.17 23.18
N ILE A 167 -8.46 -4.52 24.28
CA ILE A 167 -7.51 -3.88 25.20
C ILE A 167 -6.45 -4.90 25.66
N GLY A 168 -5.19 -4.59 25.41
CA GLY A 168 -4.02 -5.41 25.76
C GLY A 168 -3.72 -6.54 24.79
N ARG A 169 -4.36 -6.60 23.61
CA ARG A 169 -4.08 -7.58 22.54
C ARG A 169 -3.15 -7.03 21.47
N LEU A 170 -2.49 -7.92 20.74
CA LEU A 170 -1.62 -7.59 19.61
C LEU A 170 -2.38 -7.01 18.40
N ASP A 171 -3.69 -7.24 18.32
CA ASP A 171 -4.57 -6.69 17.30
C ASP A 171 -5.37 -5.47 17.80
N ALA A 172 -5.02 -4.87 18.93
CA ALA A 172 -5.58 -3.57 19.33
C ALA A 172 -5.13 -2.46 18.37
N VAL A 173 -5.96 -1.45 18.13
CA VAL A 173 -5.57 -0.27 17.32
C VAL A 173 -4.74 0.70 18.15
N VAL A 174 -5.14 0.93 19.41
CA VAL A 174 -4.53 1.92 20.31
C VAL A 174 -3.98 1.27 21.57
N ALA A 175 -4.73 0.33 22.17
CA ALA A 175 -4.39 -0.26 23.47
C ALA A 175 -3.64 -1.59 23.31
N TRP A 176 -2.45 -1.55 22.72
CA TRP A 176 -1.65 -2.74 22.42
C TRP A 176 -1.18 -3.45 23.70
N GLY A 177 -1.04 -4.77 23.64
CA GLY A 177 -0.42 -5.57 24.70
C GLY A 177 -0.02 -6.97 24.22
N GLY A 178 0.70 -7.71 25.08
CA GLY A 178 1.33 -8.98 24.73
C GLY A 178 0.40 -10.19 24.62
N VAL A 179 -0.92 -10.00 24.48
CA VAL A 179 -1.90 -11.10 24.37
C VAL A 179 -2.19 -11.41 22.88
N PRO A 180 -2.11 -12.68 22.45
CA PRO A 180 -2.44 -13.10 21.09
C PRO A 180 -3.87 -12.74 20.65
N ALA A 181 -4.04 -12.45 19.35
CA ALA A 181 -5.31 -12.01 18.77
C ALA A 181 -6.40 -13.10 18.72
N ASP A 182 -6.03 -14.37 18.80
CA ASP A 182 -6.94 -15.52 18.73
C ASP A 182 -7.54 -15.92 20.09
N ARG A 183 -7.18 -15.22 21.19
CA ARG A 183 -7.75 -15.48 22.50
C ARG A 183 -9.27 -15.20 22.47
N ALA A 184 -10.06 -16.24 22.74
CA ALA A 184 -11.52 -16.19 22.74
C ALA A 184 -12.04 -15.05 23.64
N THR A 185 -12.67 -14.05 23.01
CA THR A 185 -13.54 -13.08 23.69
C THR A 185 -14.95 -13.66 23.77
N ALA A 186 -15.77 -13.16 24.69
CA ALA A 186 -17.18 -13.56 24.83
C ALA A 186 -18.08 -13.10 23.65
N ILE A 187 -17.48 -12.67 22.54
CA ILE A 187 -18.17 -12.21 21.33
C ILE A 187 -18.20 -13.39 20.35
N ALA A 188 -19.40 -13.92 20.12
CA ALA A 188 -19.59 -15.08 19.27
C ALA A 188 -19.14 -14.79 17.83
N PRO A 189 -18.48 -15.73 17.13
CA PRO A 189 -18.31 -15.63 15.70
C PRO A 189 -19.69 -15.58 15.04
N ALA A 190 -19.88 -14.69 14.07
CA ALA A 190 -21.06 -14.70 13.23
C ALA A 190 -21.25 -16.11 12.66
N ALA A 191 -22.41 -16.72 12.91
CA ALA A 191 -22.77 -17.98 12.31
C ALA A 191 -22.71 -17.83 10.79
N THR A 192 -21.75 -18.51 10.18
CA THR A 192 -21.74 -18.72 8.74
C THR A 192 -23.00 -19.48 8.39
N MET A 193 -23.88 -18.87 7.59
CA MET A 193 -24.88 -19.66 6.87
C MET A 193 -24.12 -20.72 6.08
N PRO A 194 -24.48 -22.01 6.19
CA PRO A 194 -23.79 -23.04 5.43
C PRO A 194 -24.01 -22.78 3.93
N PRO A 195 -22.96 -22.75 3.10
CA PRO A 195 -23.15 -22.86 1.65
C PRO A 195 -23.82 -24.21 1.33
N PRO A 196 -24.73 -24.28 0.34
CA PRO A 196 -25.33 -25.54 -0.05
C PRO A 196 -24.24 -26.48 -0.55
N ALA A 197 -24.23 -27.69 0.03
CA ALA A 197 -23.23 -28.72 -0.17
C ALA A 197 -23.01 -29.06 -1.65
N PRO A 198 -21.78 -29.02 -2.16
CA PRO A 198 -21.39 -29.73 -3.37
C PRO A 198 -21.36 -31.24 -3.09
N LYS A 199 -22.00 -32.02 -3.96
CA LYS A 199 -21.79 -33.46 -4.02
C LYS A 199 -20.44 -33.72 -4.71
N GLU A 200 -19.60 -34.52 -4.07
CA GLU A 200 -18.51 -35.28 -4.70
C GLU A 200 -18.59 -36.72 -4.16
N PRO A 201 -17.91 -37.74 -4.74
CA PRO A 201 -16.87 -37.67 -5.77
C PRO A 201 -16.99 -38.73 -6.89
N GLU A 202 -16.21 -38.56 -7.97
CA GLU A 202 -15.57 -39.75 -8.56
C GLU A 202 -14.17 -39.43 -9.10
N THR A 203 -13.24 -40.25 -8.62
CA THR A 203 -11.80 -40.28 -8.77
C THR A 203 -11.36 -40.51 -10.22
N ALA A 204 -10.34 -39.81 -10.70
CA ALA A 204 -9.49 -40.29 -11.78
C ALA A 204 -8.05 -39.77 -11.64
N ALA A 205 -7.12 -40.68 -11.92
CA ALA A 205 -5.70 -40.67 -11.57
C ALA A 205 -4.84 -39.63 -12.32
N ALA A 206 -3.75 -39.25 -11.66
CA ALA A 206 -2.65 -38.45 -12.22
C ALA A 206 -1.74 -39.28 -13.16
N PRO A 207 -1.13 -38.63 -14.18
CA PRO A 207 0.12 -39.07 -14.79
C PRO A 207 1.34 -38.26 -14.26
N PRO A 208 2.57 -38.77 -14.39
CA PRO A 208 3.77 -38.25 -13.72
C PRO A 208 4.37 -37.00 -14.39
N PRO A 209 5.24 -36.23 -13.71
CA PRO A 209 5.82 -35.01 -14.26
C PRO A 209 7.03 -35.32 -15.16
N PRO A 210 7.28 -34.53 -16.22
CA PRO A 210 8.59 -34.44 -16.82
C PRO A 210 9.34 -33.18 -16.33
N ASN A 211 10.51 -33.46 -15.74
CA ASN A 211 11.78 -32.74 -15.81
C ASN A 211 11.87 -31.25 -15.45
N ASP A 212 12.67 -31.06 -14.40
CA ASP A 212 13.42 -29.89 -13.97
C ASP A 212 13.93 -29.01 -15.13
N VAL A 213 13.43 -27.78 -15.17
CA VAL A 213 14.22 -26.62 -15.58
C VAL A 213 14.26 -25.72 -14.36
N ALA A 214 15.46 -25.49 -13.85
CA ALA A 214 15.71 -24.60 -12.74
C ALA A 214 15.17 -23.19 -13.08
N THR A 215 14.20 -22.73 -12.30
CA THR A 215 13.83 -21.31 -12.25
C THR A 215 15.07 -20.50 -11.82
N PRO A 216 15.36 -19.35 -12.44
CA PRO A 216 16.42 -18.46 -11.99
C PRO A 216 16.20 -18.11 -10.52
N VAL A 217 17.20 -18.43 -9.69
CA VAL A 217 17.24 -18.02 -8.29
C VAL A 217 17.58 -16.54 -8.30
N MET A 218 16.56 -15.70 -8.15
CA MET A 218 16.73 -14.30 -7.76
C MET A 218 17.42 -14.26 -6.39
N PRO A 219 18.31 -13.29 -6.12
CA PRO A 219 18.93 -13.15 -4.81
C PRO A 219 17.87 -13.08 -3.70
N SER A 220 18.22 -13.67 -2.56
CA SER A 220 17.37 -13.85 -1.38
C SER A 220 16.60 -12.58 -1.02
N GLN A 221 15.28 -12.65 -1.19
CA GLN A 221 14.31 -11.65 -0.76
C GLN A 221 14.16 -11.70 0.76
N ASP A 222 15.14 -11.19 1.49
CA ASP A 222 14.95 -10.82 2.89
C ASP A 222 14.25 -9.45 2.98
N ALA A 223 13.33 -9.34 3.95
CA ALA A 223 12.23 -8.39 3.95
C ALA A 223 12.39 -7.25 4.99
N SER A 224 12.30 -6.01 4.52
CA SER A 224 11.70 -4.79 5.12
C SER A 224 11.99 -3.61 4.16
N SER A 225 11.35 -2.43 4.13
CA SER A 225 10.13 -1.84 4.68
C SER A 225 9.49 -0.90 3.62
N GLY A 226 8.22 -0.50 3.82
CA GLY A 226 7.42 0.33 2.90
C GLY A 226 6.25 -0.43 2.24
N PRO A 227 5.10 0.22 1.91
CA PRO A 227 4.02 -0.43 1.17
C PRO A 227 4.49 -0.74 -0.25
N ARG A 228 4.98 -1.96 -0.45
CA ARG A 228 5.33 -2.51 -1.75
C ARG A 228 4.06 -2.87 -2.51
N GLY A 229 3.90 -2.35 -3.71
CA GLY A 229 2.90 -2.83 -4.64
C GLY A 229 3.54 -3.47 -5.87
N LEU A 230 2.92 -4.54 -6.36
CA LEU A 230 3.29 -5.24 -7.59
C LEU A 230 2.19 -5.04 -8.62
N VAL A 231 2.59 -4.70 -9.84
CA VAL A 231 1.69 -4.36 -10.93
C VAL A 231 2.07 -5.16 -12.18
N TYR A 232 1.07 -5.77 -12.83
CA TYR A 232 1.28 -6.63 -14.00
C TYR A 232 0.56 -6.12 -15.26
N THR A 233 -0.14 -4.99 -15.15
CA THR A 233 -0.87 -4.39 -16.27
C THR A 233 -0.40 -2.97 -16.53
N VAL A 234 -0.38 -2.59 -17.81
CA VAL A 234 0.09 -1.25 -18.22
C VAL A 234 -0.80 -0.16 -17.62
N GLU A 235 -2.11 -0.40 -17.54
CA GLU A 235 -3.12 0.57 -17.08
C GLU A 235 -3.02 0.92 -15.59
N GLU A 236 -2.30 0.11 -14.82
CA GLU A 236 -2.05 0.31 -13.40
C GLU A 236 -0.80 1.17 -13.15
N LEU A 237 0.11 1.32 -14.11
CA LEU A 237 1.22 2.28 -14.02
C LEU A 237 0.69 3.71 -14.16
N PRO A 238 1.30 4.70 -13.49
CA PRO A 238 1.03 6.10 -13.77
C PRO A 238 1.31 6.44 -15.24
N GLU A 239 0.46 7.26 -15.86
CA GLU A 239 0.58 7.59 -17.29
C GLU A 239 1.96 8.18 -17.60
N SER A 240 2.48 9.09 -16.78
CA SER A 240 3.82 9.67 -16.92
C SER A 240 4.92 8.61 -16.89
N VAL A 241 4.86 7.65 -15.96
CA VAL A 241 5.80 6.52 -15.87
C VAL A 241 5.75 5.64 -17.11
N GLN A 242 4.54 5.37 -17.65
CA GLN A 242 4.39 4.67 -18.94
C GLN A 242 5.01 5.48 -20.09
N MET A 243 4.75 6.79 -20.12
CA MET A 243 5.24 7.67 -21.18
C MET A 243 6.76 7.81 -21.18
N MET A 244 7.42 7.80 -20.02
CA MET A 244 8.88 7.70 -19.93
C MET A 244 9.38 6.43 -20.59
N GLY A 245 8.81 5.28 -20.20
CA GLY A 245 9.15 3.99 -20.79
C GLY A 245 9.00 4.00 -22.31
N TYR A 246 7.85 4.39 -22.83
CA TYR A 246 7.60 4.36 -24.29
C TYR A 246 8.37 5.40 -25.09
N ARG A 247 8.48 6.65 -24.61
CA ARG A 247 9.01 7.77 -25.43
C ARG A 247 10.47 8.09 -25.17
N ALA A 248 10.92 7.99 -23.93
CA ALA A 248 12.29 8.31 -23.57
C ALA A 248 13.18 7.07 -23.71
N LEU A 249 12.67 5.92 -23.27
CA LEU A 249 13.48 4.69 -23.13
C LEU A 249 13.16 3.61 -24.18
N ASN A 250 12.12 3.81 -25.01
CA ASN A 250 11.65 2.85 -26.03
C ASN A 250 11.33 1.44 -25.47
N CYS A 251 10.74 1.35 -24.29
CA CYS A 251 10.37 0.10 -23.63
C CYS A 251 9.15 -0.60 -24.27
N GLU A 252 9.10 -1.91 -24.13
CA GLU A 252 8.06 -2.83 -24.61
C GLU A 252 7.09 -3.23 -23.47
N LEU A 253 6.57 -2.24 -22.74
CA LEU A 253 5.83 -2.44 -21.48
C LEU A 253 4.64 -3.40 -21.58
N ALA A 254 3.96 -3.45 -22.73
CA ALA A 254 2.82 -4.34 -22.95
C ALA A 254 3.20 -5.83 -22.92
N GLU A 255 4.45 -6.16 -23.24
CA GLU A 255 4.98 -7.51 -23.18
C GLU A 255 5.69 -7.79 -21.85
N THR A 256 6.47 -6.83 -21.37
CA THR A 256 7.34 -7.04 -20.20
C THR A 256 6.59 -7.00 -18.88
N LEU A 257 5.61 -6.12 -18.72
CA LEU A 257 4.88 -6.00 -17.46
C LEU A 257 4.14 -7.28 -17.06
N PRO A 258 3.39 -7.96 -17.96
CA PRO A 258 2.77 -9.24 -17.62
C PRO A 258 3.77 -10.34 -17.28
N ALA A 259 4.98 -10.29 -17.84
CA ALA A 259 6.00 -11.32 -17.66
C ALA A 259 6.79 -11.14 -16.35
N TYR A 260 7.18 -9.92 -16.01
CA TYR A 260 8.11 -9.64 -14.92
C TYR A 260 7.50 -8.82 -13.76
N GLY A 261 6.44 -8.07 -14.03
CA GLY A 261 5.84 -7.14 -13.08
C GLY A 261 6.68 -5.88 -12.83
N ALA A 262 6.00 -4.75 -12.61
CA ALA A 262 6.60 -3.56 -12.04
C ALA A 262 6.40 -3.53 -10.52
N GLN A 263 7.38 -2.97 -9.81
CA GLN A 263 7.32 -2.73 -8.38
C GLN A 263 7.17 -1.25 -8.12
N TYR A 264 6.47 -0.88 -7.06
CA TYR A 264 6.52 0.49 -6.55
C TYR A 264 6.59 0.53 -5.03
N PHE A 265 7.19 1.61 -4.54
CA PHE A 265 7.38 1.93 -3.13
C PHE A 265 6.87 3.35 -2.91
N ALA A 266 5.89 3.51 -2.01
CA ALA A 266 5.36 4.84 -1.69
C ALA A 266 5.93 5.34 -0.37
N GLU A 267 6.56 6.51 -0.40
CA GLU A 267 7.05 7.23 0.78
C GLU A 267 6.52 8.67 0.73
N GLY A 268 5.61 9.00 1.65
CA GLY A 268 5.06 10.35 1.75
C GLY A 268 4.35 10.79 0.47
N ASP A 269 5.00 11.68 -0.29
CA ASP A 269 4.49 12.28 -1.52
C ASP A 269 5.06 11.69 -2.82
N VAL A 270 5.90 10.68 -2.68
CA VAL A 270 6.71 10.15 -3.76
C VAL A 270 6.46 8.65 -3.90
N GLU A 271 6.23 8.21 -5.13
CA GLU A 271 6.22 6.80 -5.50
C GLU A 271 7.48 6.50 -6.33
N THR A 272 8.33 5.63 -5.82
CA THR A 272 9.46 5.07 -6.58
C THR A 272 8.99 3.84 -7.34
N TRP A 273 9.11 3.85 -8.66
CA TRP A 273 8.69 2.80 -9.58
C TRP A 273 9.90 2.10 -10.20
N ILE A 274 9.93 0.77 -10.14
CA ILE A 274 10.90 -0.09 -10.83
C ILE A 274 10.17 -0.88 -11.90
N VAL A 275 10.46 -0.58 -13.17
CA VAL A 275 9.64 -1.02 -14.31
C VAL A 275 10.49 -1.79 -15.33
N PRO A 276 10.08 -3.03 -15.72
CA PRO A 276 10.80 -3.81 -16.72
C PRO A 276 10.62 -3.19 -18.11
N CYS A 277 11.72 -2.99 -18.82
CA CYS A 277 11.74 -2.26 -20.08
C CYS A 277 11.61 -3.17 -21.31
N THR A 278 12.47 -4.17 -21.47
CA THR A 278 12.42 -5.15 -22.58
C THR A 278 12.57 -6.57 -22.06
N ALA A 279 11.98 -7.54 -22.77
CA ALA A 279 12.09 -8.95 -22.38
C ALA A 279 13.48 -9.48 -22.71
N ALA A 280 14.05 -10.26 -21.79
CA ALA A 280 15.34 -10.90 -21.96
C ALA A 280 15.45 -12.16 -21.10
N ASP A 281 16.27 -13.11 -21.54
CA ASP A 281 16.43 -14.39 -20.85
C ASP A 281 17.23 -14.27 -19.54
N ALA A 282 18.30 -13.47 -19.54
CA ALA A 282 19.22 -13.35 -18.42
C ALA A 282 19.42 -11.90 -17.91
N ASN A 283 19.22 -10.91 -18.78
CA ASN A 283 19.52 -9.50 -18.51
C ASN A 283 18.31 -8.66 -18.84
N VAL A 284 17.29 -8.71 -17.98
CA VAL A 284 16.09 -7.89 -18.17
C VAL A 284 16.42 -6.47 -17.73
N PRO A 285 16.42 -5.48 -18.63
CA PRO A 285 16.66 -4.10 -18.22
C PRO A 285 15.41 -3.53 -17.54
N TYR A 286 15.62 -2.80 -16.46
CA TYR A 286 14.61 -2.04 -15.75
C TYR A 286 15.01 -0.56 -15.74
N TYR A 287 14.02 0.32 -15.73
CA TYR A 287 14.23 1.72 -15.36
C TYR A 287 13.60 2.00 -14.01
N MET A 288 14.18 2.98 -13.32
CA MET A 288 13.64 3.54 -12.11
C MET A 288 13.03 4.91 -12.40
N ALA A 289 11.83 5.17 -11.88
CA ALA A 289 11.16 6.45 -12.00
C ALA A 289 10.61 6.92 -10.65
N VAL A 290 10.71 8.22 -10.41
CA VAL A 290 10.07 8.92 -9.32
C VAL A 290 8.78 9.51 -9.85
N HIS A 291 7.67 9.17 -9.23
CA HIS A 291 6.35 9.67 -9.56
C HIS A 291 5.77 10.44 -8.39
N ILE A 292 5.28 11.65 -8.64
CA ILE A 292 4.56 12.49 -7.68
C ILE A 292 3.09 12.57 -8.13
N PRO A 293 2.19 11.75 -7.57
CA PRO A 293 0.81 11.59 -8.03
C PRO A 293 0.00 12.89 -8.23
N PHE A 294 0.22 13.92 -7.41
CA PHE A 294 -0.49 15.22 -7.51
C PHE A 294 0.30 16.29 -8.24
N ASN A 295 1.52 15.99 -8.65
CA ASN A 295 2.29 16.86 -9.52
C ASN A 295 3.11 16.05 -10.54
N PRO A 296 2.46 15.38 -11.51
CA PRO A 296 3.15 14.55 -12.50
C PRO A 296 4.15 15.31 -13.38
N SER A 297 4.16 16.66 -13.32
CA SER A 297 5.14 17.48 -14.02
C SER A 297 6.54 17.44 -13.40
N LEU A 298 6.64 16.93 -12.16
CA LEU A 298 7.90 16.70 -11.44
C LEU A 298 8.37 15.25 -11.54
N ASP A 299 7.68 14.42 -12.32
CA ASP A 299 8.09 13.03 -12.49
C ASP A 299 9.39 12.95 -13.29
N GLU A 300 10.30 12.10 -12.83
CA GLU A 300 11.62 11.94 -13.43
C GLU A 300 12.02 10.46 -13.47
N TRP A 301 12.72 10.05 -14.54
CA TRP A 301 13.45 8.79 -14.50
C TRP A 301 14.81 9.04 -13.86
N LYS A 302 15.38 7.99 -13.28
CA LYS A 302 16.72 8.04 -12.70
C LYS A 302 17.75 7.54 -13.70
N GLU A 303 18.90 8.20 -13.67
CA GLU A 303 20.10 7.79 -14.39
C GLU A 303 21.13 7.32 -13.37
N PHE A 304 21.94 6.36 -13.79
CA PHE A 304 22.92 5.68 -12.98
C PHE A 304 24.30 5.94 -13.56
N GLU A 305 25.25 6.32 -12.71
CA GLU A 305 26.60 6.65 -13.14
C GLU A 305 27.36 5.41 -13.64
N THR A 306 28.13 5.58 -14.72
CA THR A 306 29.08 4.54 -15.14
C THR A 306 30.46 4.81 -14.55
N PRO A 307 31.34 3.78 -14.40
CA PRO A 307 32.72 4.02 -13.99
C PRO A 307 33.38 5.10 -14.87
N PRO A 308 34.02 6.14 -14.30
CA PRO A 308 34.59 7.24 -15.07
C PRO A 308 35.58 6.79 -16.16
N ASP A 309 36.36 5.76 -15.87
CA ASP A 309 37.35 5.20 -16.77
C ASP A 309 36.76 4.52 -18.01
N PHE A 310 35.45 4.21 -17.99
CA PHE A 310 34.79 3.54 -19.10
C PHE A 310 34.39 4.55 -20.20
N ASN A 311 34.40 5.86 -19.89
CA ASN A 311 34.03 6.95 -20.81
C ASN A 311 32.68 6.68 -21.50
N GLN A 312 31.71 6.19 -20.72
CA GLN A 312 30.33 5.98 -21.15
C GLN A 312 29.44 7.06 -20.52
N PRO A 313 28.32 7.43 -21.18
CA PRO A 313 27.32 8.24 -20.53
C PRO A 313 26.61 7.44 -19.43
N ASN A 314 26.06 8.14 -18.44
CA ASN A 314 25.14 7.56 -17.47
C ASN A 314 23.99 6.84 -18.19
N HIS A 315 23.47 5.79 -17.58
CA HIS A 315 22.43 4.94 -18.15
C HIS A 315 21.16 4.96 -17.30
N ALA A 316 20.01 4.99 -17.96
CA ALA A 316 18.69 4.89 -17.29
C ALA A 316 18.16 3.45 -17.20
N LEU A 317 18.81 2.51 -17.90
CA LEU A 317 18.41 1.11 -17.97
C LEU A 317 19.47 0.23 -17.33
N VAL A 318 19.09 -0.44 -16.24
CA VAL A 318 19.94 -1.32 -15.44
C VAL A 318 19.42 -2.74 -15.56
N ASN A 319 20.32 -3.68 -15.89
CA ASN A 319 19.94 -5.08 -15.99
C ASN A 319 19.71 -5.67 -14.61
N ASN A 320 18.62 -6.43 -14.47
CA ASN A 320 18.24 -7.11 -13.24
C ASN A 320 18.24 -6.16 -12.02
N LEU A 321 17.74 -4.93 -12.21
CA LEU A 321 17.74 -3.89 -11.19
C LEU A 321 17.02 -4.37 -9.93
N PHE A 322 17.65 -4.15 -8.79
CA PHE A 322 17.04 -4.25 -7.48
C PHE A 322 17.16 -2.92 -6.73
N TYR A 323 16.09 -2.54 -6.03
CA TYR A 323 16.06 -1.35 -5.18
C TYR A 323 15.76 -1.77 -3.75
N ASP A 324 16.62 -1.33 -2.84
CA ASP A 324 16.43 -1.50 -1.40
C ASP A 324 15.79 -0.23 -0.81
N PRO A 325 14.51 -0.27 -0.40
CA PRO A 325 13.83 0.90 0.15
C PRO A 325 14.36 1.31 1.54
N ASP A 326 15.04 0.43 2.27
CA ASP A 326 15.54 0.76 3.61
C ASP A 326 16.81 1.61 3.55
N THR A 327 17.62 1.40 2.52
CA THR A 327 18.91 2.09 2.31
C THR A 327 18.88 3.09 1.17
N GLY A 328 17.86 3.02 0.30
CA GLY A 328 17.82 3.77 -0.96
C GLY A 328 18.83 3.27 -1.99
N GLN A 329 19.45 2.11 -1.77
CA GLN A 329 20.50 1.58 -2.65
C GLN A 329 19.88 0.90 -3.88
N VAL A 330 20.52 1.09 -5.04
CA VAL A 330 20.20 0.36 -6.28
C VAL A 330 21.34 -0.57 -6.64
N THR A 331 21.01 -1.80 -7.01
CA THR A 331 21.97 -2.74 -7.58
C THR A 331 21.54 -3.23 -8.95
N GLY A 332 22.52 -3.51 -9.80
CA GLY A 332 22.33 -4.06 -11.14
C GLY A 332 23.24 -5.25 -11.36
N THR A 333 22.80 -6.23 -12.14
CA THR A 333 23.63 -7.37 -12.55
C THR A 333 23.45 -7.64 -14.04
N THR A 334 24.56 -7.62 -14.77
CA THR A 334 24.61 -7.99 -16.19
C THR A 334 25.43 -9.26 -16.37
N TYR A 335 24.80 -10.34 -16.83
CA TYR A 335 25.48 -11.60 -17.13
C TYR A 335 26.03 -11.61 -18.55
N TYR A 336 27.27 -12.09 -18.73
CA TYR A 336 27.89 -12.21 -20.05
C TYR A 336 27.68 -13.58 -20.70
N SER A 337 27.14 -14.54 -19.96
CA SER A 337 26.82 -15.87 -20.45
C SER A 337 25.41 -16.29 -20.03
N ALA A 338 24.82 -17.20 -20.80
CA ALA A 338 23.56 -17.84 -20.45
C ALA A 338 23.66 -18.76 -19.21
N ASN A 339 24.88 -19.09 -18.77
CA ASN A 339 25.10 -19.88 -17.56
C ASN A 339 25.15 -19.03 -16.29
N LEU A 340 25.07 -17.70 -16.40
CA LEU A 340 25.06 -16.78 -15.26
C LEU A 340 26.32 -16.87 -14.37
N ASP A 341 27.45 -17.32 -14.94
CA ASP A 341 28.69 -17.62 -14.23
C ASP A 341 29.74 -16.49 -14.30
N CYS A 342 29.45 -15.42 -15.03
CA CYS A 342 30.31 -14.27 -15.30
C CYS A 342 29.45 -13.05 -15.66
N GLY A 343 29.99 -11.86 -15.47
CA GLY A 343 29.25 -10.63 -15.68
C GLY A 343 29.84 -9.43 -14.97
N ALA A 344 29.01 -8.38 -14.91
CA ALA A 344 29.24 -7.18 -14.15
C ALA A 344 28.15 -6.99 -13.09
N PHE A 345 28.54 -6.48 -11.93
CA PHE A 345 27.67 -6.06 -10.85
C PHE A 345 27.95 -4.59 -10.56
N GLU A 346 26.88 -3.81 -10.43
CA GLU A 346 26.95 -2.39 -10.10
C GLU A 346 26.11 -2.08 -8.87
N ARG A 347 26.62 -1.20 -8.01
CA ARG A 347 25.93 -0.70 -6.82
C ARG A 347 25.96 0.82 -6.83
N HIS A 348 24.80 1.40 -6.59
CA HIS A 348 24.57 2.82 -6.62
C HIS A 348 23.91 3.29 -5.34
N GLU A 349 24.34 4.44 -4.84
CA GLU A 349 23.75 5.09 -3.67
C GLU A 349 23.16 6.43 -4.07
N VAL A 350 22.06 6.79 -3.42
CA VAL A 350 21.40 8.07 -3.65
C VAL A 350 22.15 9.20 -2.96
N MET A 351 22.47 10.25 -3.70
CA MET A 351 22.98 11.48 -3.13
C MET A 351 21.88 12.23 -2.38
N ALA A 352 22.11 12.54 -1.11
CA ALA A 352 21.13 13.24 -0.28
C ALA A 352 20.75 14.64 -0.80
N GLU A 353 21.65 15.31 -1.53
CA GLU A 353 21.45 16.68 -1.99
C GLU A 353 20.76 16.79 -3.34
N SER A 354 21.12 15.93 -4.30
CA SER A 354 20.57 15.97 -5.66
C SER A 354 19.51 14.90 -5.94
N GLY A 355 19.52 13.81 -5.17
CA GLY A 355 18.69 12.64 -5.45
C GLY A 355 19.16 11.83 -6.67
N ASP A 356 20.36 12.10 -7.18
CA ASP A 356 21.00 11.31 -8.23
C ASP A 356 21.64 10.04 -7.65
N TYR A 357 21.89 9.06 -8.51
CA TYR A 357 22.51 7.80 -8.13
C TYR A 357 23.98 7.79 -8.54
N GLU A 358 24.86 7.82 -7.54
CA GLU A 358 26.31 7.71 -7.72
C GLU A 358 26.72 6.24 -7.65
N LEU A 359 27.64 5.86 -8.55
CA LEU A 359 28.21 4.53 -8.52
C LEU A 359 29.18 4.42 -7.34
N VAL A 360 28.95 3.46 -6.45
CA VAL A 360 29.84 3.23 -5.29
C VAL A 360 30.76 2.03 -5.49
N GLU A 361 30.31 1.03 -6.24
CA GLU A 361 31.04 -0.22 -6.45
C GLU A 361 30.69 -0.82 -7.81
N TYR A 362 31.71 -1.26 -8.54
CA TYR A 362 31.57 -2.01 -9.77
C TYR A 362 32.49 -3.24 -9.77
N LEU A 363 31.88 -4.42 -9.79
CA LEU A 363 32.58 -5.70 -9.78
C LEU A 363 32.43 -6.36 -11.15
N GLU A 364 33.50 -6.97 -11.64
CA GLU A 364 33.44 -7.66 -12.93
C GLU A 364 34.18 -9.00 -12.88
N LYS A 365 33.47 -10.05 -13.28
CA LYS A 365 34.06 -11.35 -13.60
C LYS A 365 33.97 -11.55 -15.10
N SER A 366 35.03 -11.22 -15.82
CA SER A 366 35.09 -11.33 -17.29
C SER A 366 35.24 -12.76 -17.82
N SER A 367 35.72 -13.70 -16.99
CA SER A 367 35.93 -15.10 -17.38
C SER A 367 34.72 -15.98 -17.05
N CYS A 368 34.05 -16.47 -18.08
CA CYS A 368 32.94 -17.43 -18.01
C CYS A 368 33.47 -18.88 -17.99
N ASP A 369 33.99 -19.30 -16.84
CA ASP A 369 34.70 -20.57 -16.62
C ASP A 369 33.83 -21.69 -16.00
N GLY A 370 32.53 -21.44 -15.83
CA GLY A 370 31.58 -22.34 -15.16
C GLY A 370 31.67 -22.32 -13.64
N VAL A 371 32.41 -21.39 -13.04
CA VAL A 371 32.48 -21.22 -11.58
C VAL A 371 31.41 -20.24 -11.13
N PHE A 372 30.39 -20.75 -10.45
CA PHE A 372 29.27 -19.96 -9.95
C PHE A 372 29.62 -19.25 -8.63
N GLY A 373 29.02 -18.09 -8.43
CA GLY A 373 29.12 -17.29 -7.21
C GLY A 373 28.15 -16.12 -7.26
N ALA A 374 27.83 -15.55 -6.11
CA ALA A 374 27.02 -14.35 -6.02
C ALA A 374 27.74 -13.18 -6.75
N PRO A 375 27.04 -12.36 -7.55
CA PRO A 375 27.62 -11.21 -8.24
C PRO A 375 28.37 -10.25 -7.31
N GLU A 376 27.89 -10.08 -6.08
CA GLU A 376 28.52 -9.26 -5.02
C GLU A 376 29.89 -9.78 -4.56
N GLY A 377 30.24 -11.02 -4.93
CA GLY A 377 31.53 -11.64 -4.65
C GLY A 377 32.49 -11.66 -5.83
N TRP A 378 32.13 -11.04 -6.97
CA TRP A 378 33.00 -10.97 -8.13
C TRP A 378 34.20 -10.04 -7.89
N PRO A 379 35.29 -10.18 -8.66
CA PRO A 379 36.47 -9.33 -8.49
C PRO A 379 36.13 -7.85 -8.64
N LEU A 380 36.63 -7.03 -7.71
CA LEU A 380 36.51 -5.58 -7.78
C LEU A 380 37.18 -5.06 -9.05
N SER A 381 36.40 -4.36 -9.87
CA SER A 381 36.89 -3.72 -11.08
C SER A 381 36.98 -2.19 -10.92
N TRP A 382 36.16 -1.59 -10.05
CA TRP A 382 36.21 -0.16 -9.72
C TRP A 382 35.47 0.14 -8.39
N THR A 383 35.90 1.17 -7.66
CA THR A 383 35.21 1.69 -6.45
C THR A 383 35.34 3.21 -6.33
N ILE A 384 34.41 3.85 -5.63
CA ILE A 384 34.41 5.31 -5.38
C ILE A 384 35.68 5.81 -4.67
N ASP A 385 36.35 4.96 -3.89
CA ASP A 385 37.63 5.30 -3.25
C ASP A 385 38.75 5.62 -4.27
N GLU A 386 38.60 5.18 -5.54
CA GLU A 386 39.55 5.47 -6.62
C GLU A 386 39.37 6.89 -7.22
N MET A 387 38.28 7.60 -6.91
CA MET A 387 38.05 9.00 -7.33
C MET A 387 38.75 10.04 -6.43
N GLY A 388 39.35 9.61 -5.32
CA GLY A 388 39.98 10.48 -4.33
C GLY A 388 41.50 10.35 -4.27
N GLY A 389 42.21 10.87 -5.29
CA GLY A 389 43.67 11.04 -5.33
C GLY A 389 44.10 12.39 -5.91
#